data_AF-A0A3R5Y2R1-F1
#
_entry.id   AF-A0A3R5Y2R1-F1
#
_cell.length_a   1.000
_cell.length_b   1.000
_cell.length_c   1.000
_cell.angle_alpha   90.00
_cell.angle_beta   90.00
_cell.angle_gamma   90.00
#
_symmetry.space_group_name_H-M   'P 1'
#
loop_
_entity.id
_entity.type
_entity.pdbx_description
1 polymer ?
#
loop_
_entity_poly.entity_id
_entity_poly.type
_entity_poly.pdbx_seq_one_letter_code
_entity_poly.pdbx_strand_id
1 'polypeptide(L)'
;MKKTLFIFSILSIFFYACKNNGKDAVSSTKIEAEDAQQDEIQVQTIKIGNDSAAYRFLASYPETKSYPFINEYEYNFVYDFETEFKRLTNENKGADSLIVHPSPIDFNQHFEVLQNNDNVIVFLIEREASYGNNSTKQFFTHYYDLNKKKKLRIENVFNNINDFRAFAEEAKQIVSDTIKNKIFNNKEIPNADKEKMFERLLPSIAEGTEASGENYKTMILLPNGDWKFIFDKYSVAPGYMGEISIELPKAKMDTYLKPSFLNLVNNQPVQEEEEDENLPQQPEEVAVDCSKVPCVALTFDDGPSDYTPQLLDILKENNVKATFFVLGKSAQVQQKTIQRAYSEGHEIESHTWDHKDLKKLSAAKVQEEVDKTDEVLEELIGKKSDYLRPPYGSISPTVKKVVKKPFILWNIDPEDWRIKNSKIVAERLSKAEPNAILLAHDIHKTTVEAIPEVIKNLKAKGYHFVTVAQLLADQNLKNGHAYRFRKPIKGENNISTQNQSLN
;
A
#
# COMPACT_ATOMS: atom_id res chain seq x y z
N MET A 1 -18.59 73.04 35.02
CA MET A 1 -17.84 74.30 34.79
C MET A 1 -17.08 74.17 33.47
N LYS A 2 -17.29 75.13 32.55
CA LYS A 2 -16.49 75.56 31.36
C LYS A 2 -16.07 74.48 30.33
N LYS A 3 -16.56 74.49 29.06
CA LYS A 3 -16.23 75.39 27.89
C LYS A 3 -14.73 75.29 27.51
N THR A 4 -14.22 75.10 26.28
CA THR A 4 -14.62 75.36 24.86
C THR A 4 -13.41 74.89 23.99
N LEU A 5 -13.53 74.06 22.93
CA LEU A 5 -13.69 74.31 21.47
C LEU A 5 -12.44 74.83 20.68
N PHE A 6 -12.10 74.17 19.54
CA PHE A 6 -11.76 74.66 18.17
C PHE A 6 -11.10 73.51 17.36
N ILE A 7 -11.75 72.79 16.43
CA ILE A 7 -12.09 73.04 14.99
C ILE A 7 -10.89 73.28 14.07
N PHE A 8 -10.62 72.37 13.12
CA PHE A 8 -10.64 72.65 11.66
C PHE A 8 -10.74 71.35 10.82
N SER A 9 -11.72 71.30 9.93
CA SER A 9 -11.89 70.36 8.81
C SER A 9 -10.90 70.65 7.68
N ILE A 10 -10.69 69.70 6.76
CA ILE A 10 -10.90 69.88 5.31
C ILE A 10 -10.83 68.51 4.59
N LEU A 11 -11.94 68.24 3.92
CA LEU A 11 -12.14 67.24 2.88
C LEU A 11 -11.67 67.86 1.55
N SER A 12 -10.91 67.16 0.72
CA SER A 12 -10.76 67.54 -0.70
C SER A 12 -10.56 66.31 -1.57
N ILE A 13 -11.61 66.06 -2.34
CA ILE A 13 -11.70 65.20 -3.52
C ILE A 13 -10.98 65.91 -4.68
N PHE A 14 -10.16 65.20 -5.45
CA PHE A 14 -9.96 65.53 -6.86
C PHE A 14 -9.78 64.25 -7.70
N PHE A 15 -10.66 64.11 -8.68
CA PHE A 15 -10.64 63.18 -9.80
C PHE A 15 -9.39 63.40 -10.68
N TYR A 16 -8.78 62.33 -11.23
CA TYR A 16 -8.49 62.28 -12.67
C TYR A 16 -8.22 60.86 -13.22
N ALA A 17 -9.10 60.49 -14.16
CA ALA A 17 -8.95 59.68 -15.38
C ALA A 17 -8.09 58.39 -15.46
N CYS A 18 -8.75 57.38 -16.05
CA CYS A 18 -8.28 56.10 -16.55
C CYS A 18 -7.05 56.14 -17.49
N LYS A 19 -6.25 55.07 -17.45
CA LYS A 19 -5.79 54.38 -18.67
C LYS A 19 -5.52 52.90 -18.39
N ASN A 20 -6.27 52.04 -19.10
CA ASN A 20 -6.07 50.59 -19.18
C ASN A 20 -4.65 50.24 -19.63
N ASN A 21 -4.10 49.16 -19.08
CA ASN A 21 -3.64 47.97 -19.82
C ASN A 21 -2.97 46.97 -18.88
N GLY A 22 -3.36 45.70 -18.99
CA GLY A 22 -2.70 44.59 -18.31
C GLY A 22 -3.68 43.69 -17.58
N LYS A 23 -4.28 42.75 -18.32
CA LYS A 23 -5.03 41.63 -17.78
C LYS A 23 -4.08 40.78 -16.95
N ASP A 24 -4.43 40.52 -15.69
CA ASP A 24 -4.13 39.27 -14.99
C ASP A 24 -5.21 39.11 -13.91
N ALA A 25 -6.34 38.53 -14.32
CA ALA A 25 -7.32 38.01 -13.39
C ALA A 25 -6.69 36.76 -12.76
N VAL A 26 -6.19 36.90 -11.54
CA VAL A 26 -5.81 35.77 -10.69
C VAL A 26 -7.09 34.97 -10.44
N SER A 27 -7.21 33.85 -11.13
CA SER A 27 -8.24 32.83 -10.92
C SER A 27 -7.92 32.08 -9.62
N SER A 28 -8.14 32.71 -8.48
CA SER A 28 -8.16 32.05 -7.18
C SER A 28 -9.56 31.48 -6.95
N THR A 29 -9.76 30.18 -7.20
CA THR A 29 -10.71 29.25 -6.54
C THR A 29 -11.00 28.07 -7.46
N LYS A 30 -10.15 27.03 -7.37
CA LYS A 30 -10.48 25.65 -7.74
C LYS A 30 -9.42 24.64 -7.27
N ILE A 31 -8.16 25.08 -7.12
CA ILE A 31 -7.03 24.21 -6.78
C ILE A 31 -7.10 23.63 -5.35
N GLU A 32 -7.76 24.28 -4.37
CA GLU A 32 -7.73 23.79 -2.97
C GLU A 32 -8.68 22.61 -2.66
N ALA A 33 -9.69 22.32 -3.50
CA ALA A 33 -10.70 21.31 -3.18
C ALA A 33 -10.32 19.90 -3.66
N GLU A 34 -9.78 19.76 -4.87
CA GLU A 34 -9.30 18.49 -5.43
C GLU A 34 -7.97 18.06 -4.79
N ASP A 35 -7.09 19.02 -4.45
CA ASP A 35 -5.81 18.70 -3.82
C ASP A 35 -6.00 18.05 -2.43
N ALA A 36 -7.06 18.43 -1.72
CA ALA A 36 -7.35 17.95 -0.37
C ALA A 36 -7.87 16.51 -0.33
N GLN A 37 -8.51 16.02 -1.40
CA GLN A 37 -9.23 14.75 -1.39
C GLN A 37 -8.29 13.54 -1.58
N GLN A 38 -7.18 13.69 -2.31
CA GLN A 38 -6.22 12.60 -2.57
C GLN A 38 -5.22 12.39 -1.42
N ASP A 39 -4.97 13.42 -0.62
CA ASP A 39 -4.16 13.35 0.61
C ASP A 39 -5.01 13.08 1.87
N GLU A 40 -6.34 12.97 1.72
CA GLU A 40 -7.29 12.74 2.82
C GLU A 40 -7.02 11.42 3.53
N ILE A 41 -6.68 10.36 2.77
CA ILE A 41 -6.47 9.01 3.28
C ILE A 41 -4.97 8.70 3.33
N GLN A 42 -4.46 8.47 4.53
CA GLN A 42 -3.10 8.03 4.80
C GLN A 42 -3.07 6.52 5.07
N VAL A 43 -1.96 5.87 4.73
CA VAL A 43 -1.75 4.44 5.00
C VAL A 43 -1.00 4.29 6.31
N GLN A 44 -1.67 3.74 7.32
CA GLN A 44 -1.05 3.32 8.56
C GLN A 44 -0.66 1.84 8.48
N THR A 45 0.50 1.48 9.04
CA THR A 45 1.00 0.08 9.02
C THR A 45 1.44 -0.39 10.40
N ILE A 46 0.93 -1.55 10.84
CA ILE A 46 1.37 -2.27 12.03
C ILE A 46 2.14 -3.52 11.59
N LYS A 47 3.40 -3.63 12.04
CA LYS A 47 4.28 -4.78 11.77
C LYS A 47 4.76 -5.38 13.10
N ILE A 48 4.45 -6.66 13.34
CA ILE A 48 4.91 -7.44 14.51
C ILE A 48 5.61 -8.71 14.03
N GLY A 49 6.74 -9.03 14.67
CA GLY A 49 7.57 -10.16 14.24
C GLY A 49 8.50 -9.76 13.10
N ASN A 50 9.15 -10.75 12.50
CA ASN A 50 10.15 -10.51 11.46
C ASN A 50 10.17 -11.53 10.36
N ASP A 51 10.96 -11.23 9.33
CA ASP A 51 11.09 -12.00 8.11
C ASP A 51 11.54 -13.45 8.34
N SER A 52 12.25 -13.69 9.44
CA SER A 52 12.73 -14.99 9.91
C SER A 52 11.91 -15.58 11.07
N ALA A 53 10.86 -14.88 11.53
CA ALA A 53 10.12 -15.23 12.73
C ALA A 53 9.07 -16.29 12.41
N ALA A 54 8.87 -17.21 13.35
CA ALA A 54 7.76 -18.14 13.30
C ALA A 54 6.40 -17.40 13.34
N TYR A 55 6.34 -16.17 13.83
CA TYR A 55 5.11 -15.40 13.98
C TYR A 55 5.25 -14.02 13.32
N ARG A 56 4.32 -13.69 12.43
CA ARG A 56 4.31 -12.45 11.65
C ARG A 56 2.91 -11.84 11.61
N PHE A 57 2.86 -10.52 11.80
CA PHE A 57 1.66 -9.71 11.63
C PHE A 57 2.03 -8.48 10.81
N LEU A 58 1.34 -8.27 9.71
CA LEU A 58 1.45 -7.08 8.88
C LEU A 58 0.04 -6.60 8.55
N ALA A 59 -0.37 -5.47 9.08
CA ALA A 59 -1.69 -4.91 8.77
C ALA A 59 -1.55 -3.46 8.35
N SER A 60 -2.01 -3.15 7.13
CA SER A 60 -2.28 -1.77 6.74
C SER A 60 -3.76 -1.42 6.94
N TYR A 61 -4.03 -0.17 7.31
CA TYR A 61 -5.37 0.36 7.50
C TYR A 61 -5.41 1.87 7.19
N PRO A 62 -6.57 2.42 6.79
CA PRO A 62 -6.66 3.82 6.43
C PRO A 62 -6.77 4.71 7.66
N GLU A 63 -6.12 5.87 7.59
CA GLU A 63 -6.34 7.01 8.49
C GLU A 63 -6.77 8.22 7.68
N THR A 64 -7.90 8.81 8.05
CA THR A 64 -8.46 10.00 7.40
C THR A 64 -8.09 11.27 8.18
N LYS A 65 -7.72 12.34 7.48
CA LYS A 65 -7.37 13.62 8.11
C LYS A 65 -8.61 14.37 8.61
N SER A 66 -9.67 14.36 7.83
CA SER A 66 -10.89 15.15 8.04
C SER A 66 -12.01 14.36 8.73
N TYR A 67 -11.93 13.03 8.77
CA TYR A 67 -13.00 12.17 9.28
C TYR A 67 -12.60 11.28 10.47
N PRO A 68 -12.28 11.82 11.67
CA PRO A 68 -11.85 11.04 12.83
C PRO A 68 -12.79 9.89 13.25
N PHE A 69 -14.09 9.98 12.94
CA PHE A 69 -15.04 8.91 13.21
C PHE A 69 -14.73 7.63 12.41
N ILE A 70 -14.16 7.75 11.22
CA ILE A 70 -13.68 6.62 10.41
C ILE A 70 -12.47 5.98 11.09
N ASN A 71 -11.53 6.80 11.57
CA ASN A 71 -10.29 6.33 12.19
C ASN A 71 -10.59 5.46 13.42
N GLU A 72 -11.60 5.82 14.22
CA GLU A 72 -12.03 4.99 15.36
C GLU A 72 -12.51 3.60 14.92
N TYR A 73 -13.32 3.51 13.86
CA TYR A 73 -13.78 2.21 13.33
C TYR A 73 -12.63 1.37 12.78
N GLU A 74 -11.76 1.97 11.98
CA GLU A 74 -10.66 1.25 11.32
C GLU A 74 -9.58 0.83 12.31
N TYR A 75 -9.25 1.69 13.27
CA TYR A 75 -8.32 1.37 14.36
C TYR A 75 -8.85 0.20 15.20
N ASN A 76 -10.11 0.26 15.65
CA ASN A 76 -10.69 -0.84 16.43
C ASN A 76 -10.72 -2.14 15.63
N PHE A 77 -11.05 -2.07 14.33
CA PHE A 77 -11.08 -3.22 13.46
C PHE A 77 -9.71 -3.90 13.34
N VAL A 78 -8.64 -3.15 13.08
CA VAL A 78 -7.28 -3.72 13.01
C VAL A 78 -6.77 -4.19 14.39
N TYR A 79 -7.15 -3.49 15.46
CA TYR A 79 -6.79 -3.85 16.84
C TYR A 79 -7.35 -5.21 17.26
N ASP A 80 -8.58 -5.55 16.84
CA ASP A 80 -9.15 -6.87 17.08
C ASP A 80 -8.35 -7.98 16.40
N PHE A 81 -7.88 -7.74 15.17
CA PHE A 81 -7.05 -8.69 14.41
C PHE A 81 -5.66 -8.86 15.04
N GLU A 82 -5.05 -7.77 15.50
CA GLU A 82 -3.80 -7.80 16.26
C GLU A 82 -3.96 -8.57 17.57
N THR A 83 -5.09 -8.41 18.26
CA THR A 83 -5.40 -9.10 19.51
C THR A 83 -5.55 -10.61 19.28
N GLU A 84 -6.21 -11.03 18.20
CA GLU A 84 -6.29 -12.43 17.81
C GLU A 84 -4.90 -13.03 17.55
N PHE A 85 -4.06 -12.33 16.78
CA PHE A 85 -2.68 -12.74 16.53
C PHE A 85 -1.89 -12.91 17.83
N LYS A 86 -1.95 -11.92 18.74
CA LYS A 86 -1.28 -12.00 20.06
C LYS A 86 -1.79 -13.17 20.89
N ARG A 87 -3.09 -13.44 20.87
CA ARG A 87 -3.68 -14.59 21.58
C ARG A 87 -3.12 -15.91 21.04
N LEU A 88 -3.18 -16.14 19.73
CA LEU A 88 -2.70 -17.37 19.11
C LEU A 88 -1.19 -17.58 19.30
N THR A 89 -0.40 -16.51 19.20
CA THR A 89 1.05 -16.58 19.42
C THR A 89 1.40 -16.88 20.88
N ASN A 90 0.66 -16.33 21.85
CA ASN A 90 0.84 -16.65 23.27
C ASN A 90 0.42 -18.09 23.60
N GLU A 91 -0.67 -18.58 23.04
CA GLU A 91 -1.11 -19.98 23.19
C GLU A 91 -0.06 -20.96 22.63
N ASN A 92 0.50 -20.65 21.46
CA ASN A 92 1.52 -21.47 20.82
C ASN A 92 2.83 -21.48 21.64
N LYS A 93 3.22 -20.35 22.23
CA LYS A 93 4.33 -20.26 23.22
C LYS A 93 4.04 -20.96 24.55
N GLY A 94 2.77 -21.09 24.94
CA GLY A 94 2.36 -21.81 26.15
C GLY A 94 2.38 -23.33 25.99
N ALA A 95 2.12 -23.82 24.77
CA ALA A 95 2.25 -25.24 24.40
C ALA A 95 3.70 -25.71 24.23
N ASP A 96 4.65 -24.76 24.26
CA ASP A 96 6.11 -24.87 24.03
C ASP A 96 6.87 -25.62 25.15
N SER A 97 6.17 -26.21 26.13
CA SER A 97 6.75 -27.13 27.12
C SER A 97 7.08 -28.51 26.53
N LEU A 98 6.57 -28.86 25.34
CA LEU A 98 6.62 -30.25 24.82
C LEU A 98 6.88 -30.39 23.30
N ILE A 99 7.03 -29.32 22.51
CA ILE A 99 7.14 -29.40 21.02
C ILE A 99 8.42 -28.70 20.52
N VAL A 100 9.16 -29.36 19.61
CA VAL A 100 10.51 -28.93 19.15
C VAL A 100 10.48 -27.89 18.01
N HIS A 101 9.33 -27.66 17.35
CA HIS A 101 9.17 -26.66 16.29
C HIS A 101 7.77 -26.01 16.32
N PRO A 102 7.62 -24.72 16.68
CA PRO A 102 6.33 -24.06 16.68
C PRO A 102 5.76 -23.92 15.27
N SER A 103 4.44 -24.13 15.11
CA SER A 103 3.77 -23.91 13.83
C SER A 103 3.80 -22.43 13.47
N PRO A 104 4.21 -22.06 12.24
CA PRO A 104 4.28 -20.65 11.86
C PRO A 104 2.88 -20.02 11.84
N ILE A 105 2.79 -18.77 12.27
CA ILE A 105 1.58 -17.94 12.26
C ILE A 105 1.86 -16.70 11.44
N ASP A 106 1.02 -16.43 10.45
CA ASP A 106 1.18 -15.27 9.57
C ASP A 106 -0.17 -14.60 9.34
N PHE A 107 -0.29 -13.36 9.77
CA PHE A 107 -1.48 -12.54 9.68
C PHE A 107 -1.16 -11.34 8.78
N ASN A 108 -1.89 -11.19 7.69
CA ASN A 108 -1.76 -10.09 6.75
C ASN A 108 -3.12 -9.39 6.59
N GLN A 109 -3.14 -8.07 6.66
CA GLN A 109 -4.29 -7.26 6.27
C GLN A 109 -3.84 -6.14 5.36
N HIS A 110 -4.65 -5.84 4.36
CA HIS A 110 -4.55 -4.59 3.62
C HIS A 110 -5.91 -4.04 3.24
N PHE A 111 -5.91 -2.80 2.76
CA PHE A 111 -7.11 -2.15 2.26
C PHE A 111 -6.87 -1.53 0.89
N GLU A 112 -7.96 -1.36 0.15
CA GLU A 112 -8.05 -0.59 -1.09
C GLU A 112 -9.12 0.49 -0.92
N VAL A 113 -8.93 1.65 -1.55
CA VAL A 113 -9.93 2.70 -1.60
C VAL A 113 -10.80 2.47 -2.84
N LEU A 114 -12.03 2.00 -2.63
CA LEU A 114 -12.97 1.77 -3.73
C LEU A 114 -13.66 3.05 -4.17
N GLN A 115 -13.97 3.95 -3.22
CA GLN A 115 -14.55 5.26 -3.49
C GLN A 115 -14.09 6.26 -2.44
N ASN A 116 -13.83 7.49 -2.87
CA ASN A 116 -13.56 8.64 -2.01
C ASN A 116 -14.17 9.87 -2.67
N ASN A 117 -15.32 10.33 -2.17
CA ASN A 117 -15.98 11.55 -2.64
C ASN A 117 -16.62 12.30 -1.46
N ASP A 118 -17.25 13.44 -1.74
CA ASP A 118 -17.83 14.32 -0.72
C ASP A 118 -18.92 13.68 0.15
N ASN A 119 -19.52 12.57 -0.31
CA ASN A 119 -20.63 11.92 0.37
C ASN A 119 -20.25 10.59 1.02
N VAL A 120 -19.33 9.84 0.41
CA VAL A 120 -18.99 8.48 0.83
C VAL A 120 -17.50 8.18 0.68
N ILE A 121 -16.97 7.48 1.68
CA ILE A 121 -15.69 6.77 1.58
C ILE A 121 -15.99 5.27 1.70
N VAL A 122 -15.38 4.49 0.81
CA VAL A 122 -15.55 3.03 0.75
C VAL A 122 -14.20 2.36 0.71
N PHE A 123 -13.92 1.50 1.69
CA PHE A 123 -12.73 0.66 1.70
C PHE A 123 -13.10 -0.80 1.44
N LEU A 124 -12.28 -1.49 0.65
CA LEU A 124 -12.21 -2.95 0.63
C LEU A 124 -11.07 -3.37 1.54
N ILE A 125 -11.31 -4.28 2.48
CA ILE A 125 -10.27 -4.84 3.36
C ILE A 125 -10.15 -6.33 3.05
N GLU A 126 -8.93 -6.76 2.76
CA GLU A 126 -8.55 -8.16 2.62
C GLU A 126 -7.76 -8.59 3.87
N ARG A 127 -8.18 -9.69 4.49
CA ARG A 127 -7.46 -10.35 5.59
C ARG A 127 -7.06 -11.75 5.19
N GLU A 128 -5.81 -12.09 5.43
CA GLU A 128 -5.29 -13.45 5.37
C GLU A 128 -4.71 -13.81 6.74
N ALA A 129 -5.12 -14.94 7.30
CA ALA A 129 -4.53 -15.47 8.52
C ALA A 129 -4.14 -16.91 8.27
N SER A 130 -2.92 -17.28 8.63
CA SER A 130 -2.41 -18.65 8.50
C SER A 130 -1.84 -19.16 9.81
N TYR A 131 -2.06 -20.45 10.04
CA TYR A 131 -1.56 -21.22 11.18
C TYR A 131 -1.10 -22.58 10.66
N GLY A 132 0.22 -22.78 10.60
CA GLY A 132 0.82 -23.96 9.97
C GLY A 132 0.43 -24.07 8.49
N ASN A 133 -0.26 -25.16 8.12
CA ASN A 133 -0.72 -25.40 6.75
C ASN A 133 -2.14 -24.89 6.47
N ASN A 134 -2.81 -24.34 7.48
CA ASN A 134 -4.17 -23.80 7.32
C ASN A 134 -4.10 -22.30 7.10
N SER A 135 -4.94 -21.78 6.20
CA SER A 135 -5.12 -20.34 6.05
C SER A 135 -6.58 -19.98 5.80
N THR A 136 -7.02 -18.86 6.34
CA THR A 136 -8.29 -18.20 6.02
C THR A 136 -8.01 -16.98 5.15
N LYS A 137 -8.99 -16.64 4.31
CA LYS A 137 -8.98 -15.40 3.54
C LYS A 137 -10.37 -14.79 3.62
N GLN A 138 -10.45 -13.53 4.05
CA GLN A 138 -11.71 -12.84 4.31
C GLN A 138 -11.71 -11.45 3.67
N PHE A 139 -12.90 -11.00 3.28
CA PHE A 139 -13.09 -9.71 2.64
C PHE A 139 -14.19 -8.90 3.35
N PHE A 140 -13.99 -7.59 3.42
CA PHE A 140 -14.92 -6.67 4.07
C PHE A 140 -15.03 -5.41 3.25
N THR A 141 -16.25 -4.94 2.98
CA THR A 141 -16.44 -3.58 2.47
C THR A 141 -16.93 -2.67 3.58
N HIS A 142 -16.18 -1.61 3.86
CA HIS A 142 -16.52 -0.60 4.84
C HIS A 142 -17.05 0.65 4.14
N TYR A 143 -18.37 0.87 4.23
CA TYR A 143 -19.04 2.06 3.71
C TYR A 143 -19.20 3.11 4.81
N TYR A 144 -18.76 4.34 4.56
CA TYR A 144 -18.91 5.47 5.46
C TYR A 144 -19.74 6.58 4.82
N ASP A 145 -20.93 6.86 5.38
CA ASP A 145 -21.76 8.01 5.00
C ASP A 145 -21.20 9.25 5.73
N LEU A 146 -20.50 10.12 4.99
CA LEU A 146 -19.78 11.27 5.54
C LEU A 146 -20.73 12.33 6.09
N ASN A 147 -21.88 12.51 5.43
CA ASN A 147 -22.92 13.44 5.85
C ASN A 147 -23.53 13.02 7.19
N LYS A 148 -23.75 11.71 7.40
CA LYS A 148 -24.31 11.17 8.64
C LYS A 148 -23.25 10.75 9.66
N LYS A 149 -21.97 10.86 9.31
CA LYS A 149 -20.81 10.47 10.14
C LYS A 149 -20.96 9.06 10.73
N LYS A 150 -21.30 8.08 9.88
CA LYS A 150 -21.54 6.71 10.34
C LYS A 150 -21.08 5.65 9.34
N LYS A 151 -20.64 4.51 9.88
CA LYS A 151 -20.46 3.28 9.12
C LYS A 151 -21.83 2.68 8.76
N LEU A 152 -22.00 2.29 7.51
CA LEU A 152 -23.20 1.57 7.06
C LEU A 152 -23.04 0.08 7.33
N ARG A 153 -24.16 -0.57 7.67
CA ARG A 153 -24.26 -2.02 7.74
C ARG A 153 -24.98 -2.52 6.49
N ILE A 154 -24.47 -3.59 5.90
CA ILE A 154 -25.02 -4.15 4.67
C ILE A 154 -26.52 -4.48 4.79
N GLU A 155 -26.98 -5.01 5.94
CA GLU A 155 -28.39 -5.35 6.12
C GLU A 155 -29.30 -4.12 6.02
N ASN A 156 -28.74 -2.93 6.30
CA ASN A 156 -29.47 -1.68 6.30
C ASN A 156 -29.45 -0.97 4.94
N VAL A 157 -28.69 -1.44 3.94
CA VAL A 157 -28.68 -0.83 2.59
C VAL A 157 -29.82 -1.35 1.71
N PHE A 158 -30.35 -2.54 2.01
CA PHE A 158 -31.52 -3.10 1.36
C PHE A 158 -32.80 -2.34 1.72
N ASN A 159 -33.75 -2.30 0.79
CA ASN A 159 -35.07 -1.67 0.94
C ASN A 159 -35.79 -2.18 2.19
N ASN A 160 -35.83 -3.50 2.36
CA ASN A 160 -36.36 -4.19 3.53
C ASN A 160 -35.77 -5.61 3.61
N ILE A 161 -36.11 -6.35 4.67
CA ILE A 161 -35.61 -7.72 4.88
C ILE A 161 -36.09 -8.73 3.82
N ASN A 162 -37.25 -8.51 3.20
CA ASN A 162 -37.74 -9.41 2.15
C ASN A 162 -36.93 -9.24 0.87
N ASP A 163 -36.56 -8.00 0.53
CA ASP A 163 -35.68 -7.73 -0.61
C ASP A 163 -34.27 -8.30 -0.38
N PHE A 164 -33.75 -8.23 0.86
CA PHE A 164 -32.49 -8.89 1.19
C PHE A 164 -32.57 -10.41 1.04
N ARG A 165 -33.66 -11.04 1.48
CA ARG A 165 -33.89 -12.48 1.30
C ARG A 165 -34.05 -12.87 -0.18
N ALA A 166 -34.74 -12.04 -0.96
CA ALA A 166 -34.91 -12.27 -2.40
C ALA A 166 -33.56 -12.20 -3.14
N PHE A 167 -32.74 -11.19 -2.82
CA PHE A 167 -31.36 -11.12 -3.28
C PHE A 167 -30.55 -12.35 -2.87
N ALA A 168 -30.63 -12.77 -1.61
CA ALA A 168 -29.86 -13.89 -1.09
C ALA A 168 -30.20 -15.22 -1.81
N GLU A 169 -31.49 -15.46 -2.12
CA GLU A 169 -31.91 -16.62 -2.91
C GLU A 169 -31.37 -16.59 -4.34
N GLU A 170 -31.30 -15.41 -4.97
CA GLU A 170 -30.71 -15.24 -6.29
C GLU A 170 -29.19 -15.43 -6.26
N ALA A 171 -28.51 -14.85 -5.27
CA ALA A 171 -27.10 -15.05 -5.03
C ALA A 171 -26.77 -16.53 -4.80
N LYS A 172 -27.59 -17.25 -4.02
CA LYS A 172 -27.47 -18.71 -3.83
C LYS A 172 -27.46 -19.44 -5.16
N GLN A 173 -28.36 -19.08 -6.07
CA GLN A 173 -28.44 -19.73 -7.37
C GLN A 173 -27.20 -19.44 -8.23
N ILE A 174 -26.74 -18.19 -8.29
CA ILE A 174 -25.54 -17.81 -9.05
C ILE A 174 -24.28 -18.48 -8.48
N VAL A 175 -24.14 -18.54 -7.15
CA VAL A 175 -23.05 -19.25 -6.46
C VAL A 175 -23.09 -20.74 -6.78
N SER A 176 -24.26 -21.35 -6.71
CA SER A 176 -24.50 -22.76 -7.04
C SER A 176 -24.05 -23.07 -8.47
N ASP A 177 -24.48 -22.27 -9.45
CA ASP A 177 -24.10 -22.43 -10.85
C ASP A 177 -22.60 -22.20 -11.07
N THR A 178 -22.00 -21.23 -10.37
CA THR A 178 -20.55 -20.95 -10.43
C THR A 178 -19.74 -22.14 -9.93
N ILE A 179 -20.10 -22.70 -8.77
CA ILE A 179 -19.43 -23.87 -8.19
C ILE A 179 -19.64 -25.10 -9.08
N LYS A 180 -20.85 -25.31 -9.59
CA LYS A 180 -21.15 -26.40 -10.52
C LYS A 180 -20.27 -26.29 -11.77
N ASN A 181 -20.19 -25.12 -12.39
CA ASN A 181 -19.34 -24.90 -13.55
C ASN A 181 -17.85 -25.15 -13.26
N LYS A 182 -17.34 -24.71 -12.11
CA LYS A 182 -15.96 -24.99 -11.68
C LYS A 182 -15.69 -26.50 -11.55
N ILE A 183 -16.60 -27.26 -10.96
CA ILE A 183 -16.48 -28.72 -10.84
C ILE A 183 -16.54 -29.39 -12.22
N PHE A 184 -17.52 -29.02 -13.03
CA PHE A 184 -17.80 -29.71 -14.29
C PHE A 184 -16.74 -29.44 -15.37
N ASN A 185 -16.11 -28.27 -15.33
CA ASN A 185 -15.02 -27.90 -16.23
C ASN A 185 -13.64 -28.36 -15.75
N ASN A 186 -13.51 -28.83 -14.50
CA ASN A 186 -12.25 -29.38 -14.01
C ASN A 186 -12.01 -30.78 -14.62
N LYS A 187 -10.90 -30.90 -15.37
CA LYS A 187 -10.48 -32.14 -16.04
C LYS A 187 -9.85 -33.17 -15.09
N GLU A 188 -9.43 -32.74 -13.91
CA GLU A 188 -8.84 -33.62 -12.88
C GLU A 188 -9.89 -34.38 -12.08
N ILE A 189 -11.16 -33.94 -12.13
CA ILE A 189 -12.27 -34.58 -11.44
C ILE A 189 -12.91 -35.63 -12.37
N PRO A 190 -12.96 -36.92 -11.99
CA PRO A 190 -13.63 -37.94 -12.78
C PRO A 190 -15.11 -37.62 -13.00
N ASN A 191 -15.62 -37.85 -14.22
CA ASN A 191 -17.00 -37.52 -14.57
C ASN A 191 -18.04 -38.19 -13.65
N ALA A 192 -17.76 -39.39 -13.15
CA ALA A 192 -18.63 -40.13 -12.24
C ALA A 192 -18.74 -39.49 -10.83
N ASP A 193 -17.80 -38.62 -10.46
CA ASP A 193 -17.72 -38.02 -9.13
C ASP A 193 -18.22 -36.56 -9.10
N LYS A 194 -18.36 -35.91 -10.26
CA LYS A 194 -18.74 -34.50 -10.39
C LYS A 194 -20.07 -34.16 -9.72
N GLU A 195 -21.12 -34.94 -9.99
CA GLU A 195 -22.45 -34.68 -9.42
C GLU A 195 -22.44 -34.87 -7.90
N LYS A 196 -21.87 -35.99 -7.41
CA LYS A 196 -21.77 -36.27 -5.96
C LYS A 196 -20.96 -35.22 -5.22
N MET A 197 -19.90 -34.71 -5.85
CA MET A 197 -19.09 -33.64 -5.29
C MET A 197 -19.87 -32.34 -5.17
N PHE A 198 -20.65 -31.99 -6.20
CA PHE A 198 -21.52 -30.82 -6.17
C PHE A 198 -22.63 -30.94 -5.11
N GLU A 199 -23.32 -32.08 -5.05
CA GLU A 199 -24.36 -32.34 -4.04
C GLU A 199 -23.87 -32.17 -2.60
N ARG A 200 -22.61 -32.57 -2.32
CA ARG A 200 -21.99 -32.40 -0.99
C ARG A 200 -21.76 -30.94 -0.61
N LEU A 201 -21.70 -30.02 -1.56
CA LEU A 201 -21.49 -28.60 -1.32
C LEU A 201 -22.79 -27.82 -1.12
N LEU A 202 -23.95 -28.39 -1.49
CA LEU A 202 -25.25 -27.71 -1.36
C LEU A 202 -25.54 -27.18 0.07
N PRO A 203 -25.20 -27.89 1.17
CA PRO A 203 -25.39 -27.34 2.51
C PRO A 203 -24.53 -26.10 2.79
N SER A 204 -23.24 -26.13 2.44
CA SER A 204 -22.34 -24.97 2.59
C SER A 204 -22.76 -23.80 1.72
N ILE A 205 -23.24 -24.07 0.50
CA ILE A 205 -23.80 -23.04 -0.38
C ILE A 205 -25.03 -22.41 0.28
N ALA A 206 -25.95 -23.23 0.81
CA ALA A 206 -27.15 -22.72 1.46
C ALA A 206 -26.81 -21.85 2.69
N GLU A 207 -25.96 -22.35 3.60
CA GLU A 207 -25.54 -21.63 4.80
C GLU A 207 -24.77 -20.35 4.47
N GLY A 208 -23.77 -20.44 3.59
CA GLY A 208 -22.91 -19.31 3.20
C GLY A 208 -23.60 -18.27 2.30
N THR A 209 -24.85 -18.49 1.89
CA THR A 209 -25.66 -17.54 1.11
C THR A 209 -26.97 -17.16 1.81
N GLU A 210 -27.13 -17.48 3.10
CA GLU A 210 -28.25 -16.95 3.87
C GLU A 210 -28.20 -15.42 3.96
N ALA A 211 -29.38 -14.78 4.02
CA ALA A 211 -29.53 -13.32 4.13
C ALA A 211 -29.03 -12.78 5.48
N SER A 212 -27.71 -12.69 5.60
CA SER A 212 -26.97 -12.28 6.79
C SER A 212 -25.90 -11.26 6.42
N GLY A 213 -25.68 -10.27 7.29
CA GLY A 213 -24.59 -9.32 7.10
C GLY A 213 -23.21 -9.99 7.07
N GLU A 214 -23.06 -11.12 7.76
CA GLU A 214 -21.81 -11.90 7.79
C GLU A 214 -21.52 -12.63 6.48
N ASN A 215 -22.56 -13.05 5.74
CA ASN A 215 -22.39 -13.73 4.45
C ASN A 215 -22.14 -12.74 3.30
N TYR A 216 -22.61 -11.51 3.46
CA TYR A 216 -22.50 -10.44 2.46
C TYR A 216 -21.70 -9.23 2.98
N LYS A 217 -20.61 -9.50 3.72
CA LYS A 217 -19.69 -8.47 4.24
C LYS A 217 -19.01 -7.67 3.12
N THR A 218 -18.91 -8.26 1.95
CA THR A 218 -18.33 -7.65 0.75
C THR A 218 -19.44 -7.23 -0.20
N MET A 219 -19.43 -5.96 -0.60
CA MET A 219 -20.33 -5.42 -1.62
C MET A 219 -19.55 -4.34 -2.35
N ILE A 220 -19.16 -4.59 -3.60
CA ILE A 220 -18.24 -3.75 -4.36
C ILE A 220 -19.00 -3.20 -5.56
N LEU A 221 -19.04 -1.88 -5.73
CA LEU A 221 -19.51 -1.27 -6.98
C LEU A 221 -18.33 -1.21 -7.96
N LEU A 222 -18.44 -1.94 -9.06
CA LEU A 222 -17.43 -1.99 -10.10
C LEU A 222 -17.49 -0.74 -11.01
N PRO A 223 -16.41 -0.40 -11.73
CA PRO A 223 -16.40 0.76 -12.62
C PRO A 223 -17.45 0.72 -13.73
N ASN A 224 -17.85 -0.48 -14.17
CA ASN A 224 -18.94 -0.64 -15.15
C ASN A 224 -20.35 -0.44 -14.56
N GLY A 225 -20.45 -0.18 -13.25
CA GLY A 225 -21.69 0.02 -12.51
C GLY A 225 -22.29 -1.25 -11.90
N ASP A 226 -21.75 -2.44 -12.22
CA ASP A 226 -22.23 -3.70 -11.68
C ASP A 226 -21.75 -3.93 -10.23
N TRP A 227 -22.39 -4.86 -9.54
CA TRP A 227 -22.08 -5.15 -8.15
C TRP A 227 -21.38 -6.49 -8.00
N LYS A 228 -20.26 -6.52 -7.30
CA LYS A 228 -19.51 -7.73 -6.99
C LYS A 228 -19.58 -8.08 -5.50
N PHE A 229 -19.78 -9.36 -5.23
CA PHE A 229 -19.75 -9.94 -3.88
C PHE A 229 -18.69 -11.04 -3.86
N ILE A 230 -17.78 -10.97 -2.90
CA ILE A 230 -16.72 -11.97 -2.70
C ILE A 230 -17.06 -12.75 -1.43
N PHE A 231 -16.99 -14.08 -1.51
CA PHE A 231 -17.27 -14.97 -0.40
C PHE A 231 -15.97 -15.41 0.28
N ASP A 232 -15.95 -15.37 1.62
CA ASP A 232 -14.82 -15.79 2.43
C ASP A 232 -14.41 -17.23 2.10
N LYS A 233 -13.11 -17.53 2.19
CA LYS A 233 -12.61 -18.89 2.01
C LYS A 233 -13.33 -19.84 2.99
N TYR A 234 -13.82 -20.98 2.50
CA TYR A 234 -14.61 -21.98 3.24
C TYR A 234 -16.07 -21.62 3.56
N SER A 235 -16.56 -20.44 3.21
CA SER A 235 -17.97 -20.07 3.48
C SER A 235 -18.95 -20.84 2.59
N VAL A 236 -18.73 -20.84 1.27
CA VAL A 236 -19.61 -21.49 0.28
C VAL A 236 -18.95 -22.68 -0.42
N ALA A 237 -17.62 -22.79 -0.36
CA ALA A 237 -16.86 -23.83 -1.03
C ALA A 237 -15.50 -24.09 -0.35
N PRO A 238 -14.92 -25.29 -0.52
CA PRO A 238 -13.57 -25.61 -0.03
C PRO A 238 -12.49 -24.71 -0.64
N GLY A 239 -11.48 -24.36 0.15
CA GLY A 239 -10.43 -23.40 -0.27
C GLY A 239 -9.60 -23.78 -1.50
N TYR A 240 -9.54 -25.05 -1.90
CA TYR A 240 -8.84 -25.45 -3.13
C TYR A 240 -9.58 -25.03 -4.42
N MET A 241 -10.85 -24.63 -4.33
CA MET A 241 -11.62 -24.09 -5.47
C MET A 241 -11.28 -22.64 -5.82
N GLY A 242 -10.38 -22.03 -5.04
CA GLY A 242 -10.03 -20.63 -5.12
C GLY A 242 -11.16 -19.72 -4.63
N GLU A 243 -11.02 -18.44 -4.95
CA GLU A 243 -12.03 -17.43 -4.63
C GLU A 243 -13.35 -17.73 -5.35
N ILE A 244 -14.46 -17.55 -4.63
CA ILE A 244 -15.81 -17.57 -5.18
C ILE A 244 -16.34 -16.15 -5.04
N SER A 245 -16.78 -15.58 -6.16
CA SER A 245 -17.44 -14.29 -6.21
C SER A 245 -18.59 -14.35 -7.22
N ILE A 246 -19.56 -13.46 -7.04
CA ILE A 246 -20.66 -13.25 -7.98
C ILE A 246 -20.69 -11.79 -8.38
N GLU A 247 -21.11 -11.56 -9.62
CA GLU A 247 -21.35 -10.23 -10.17
C GLU A 247 -22.82 -10.16 -10.58
N LEU A 248 -23.50 -9.10 -10.16
CA LEU A 248 -24.89 -8.84 -10.51
C LEU A 248 -25.00 -7.51 -11.27
N PRO A 249 -25.77 -7.50 -12.37
CA PRO A 249 -25.99 -6.27 -13.13
C PRO A 249 -26.56 -5.14 -12.27
N LYS A 250 -26.10 -3.91 -12.52
CA LYS A 250 -26.58 -2.71 -11.84
C LYS A 250 -28.11 -2.65 -11.73
N ALA A 251 -28.77 -2.77 -12.88
CA ALA A 251 -30.22 -2.66 -13.00
C ALA A 251 -30.97 -3.67 -12.14
N LYS A 252 -30.36 -4.84 -11.89
CA LYS A 252 -30.94 -5.88 -11.06
C LYS A 252 -30.76 -5.57 -9.58
N MET A 253 -29.54 -5.23 -9.16
CA MET A 253 -29.25 -4.90 -7.77
C MET A 253 -29.97 -3.66 -7.27
N ASP A 254 -30.09 -2.63 -8.11
CA ASP A 254 -30.77 -1.39 -7.76
C ASP A 254 -32.25 -1.62 -7.36
N THR A 255 -32.87 -2.74 -7.76
CA THR A 255 -34.23 -3.13 -7.31
C THR A 255 -34.30 -3.53 -5.84
N TYR A 256 -33.21 -4.03 -5.27
CA TYR A 256 -33.15 -4.50 -3.88
C TYR A 256 -32.69 -3.40 -2.90
N LEU A 257 -32.08 -2.34 -3.40
CA LEU A 257 -31.37 -1.33 -2.61
C LEU A 257 -32.20 -0.08 -2.36
N LYS A 258 -31.98 0.56 -1.20
CA LYS A 258 -32.63 1.83 -0.86
C LYS A 258 -32.21 2.94 -1.83
N PRO A 259 -33.16 3.77 -2.30
CA PRO A 259 -32.83 4.96 -3.10
C PRO A 259 -31.82 5.87 -2.39
N SER A 260 -31.89 6.00 -1.07
CA SER A 260 -30.93 6.79 -0.30
C SER A 260 -29.50 6.23 -0.32
N PHE A 261 -29.34 4.91 -0.44
CA PHE A 261 -28.04 4.28 -0.59
C PHE A 261 -27.54 4.39 -2.03
N LEU A 262 -28.41 4.19 -3.01
CA LEU A 262 -28.08 4.38 -4.42
C LEU A 262 -27.61 5.82 -4.70
N ASN A 263 -28.30 6.83 -4.16
CA ASN A 263 -27.87 8.22 -4.29
C ASN A 263 -26.52 8.49 -3.63
N LEU A 264 -26.18 7.75 -2.56
CA LEU A 264 -24.91 7.88 -1.87
C LEU A 264 -23.74 7.36 -2.72
N VAL A 265 -23.90 6.20 -3.36
CA VAL A 265 -22.83 5.49 -4.07
C VAL A 265 -22.77 5.78 -5.58
N ASN A 266 -23.87 6.24 -6.18
CA ASN A 266 -23.93 6.61 -7.60
C ASN A 266 -23.58 8.09 -7.85
N ASN A 267 -23.51 8.92 -6.80
CA ASN A 267 -22.91 10.26 -6.88
C ASN A 267 -21.38 10.14 -6.93
N GLN A 268 -20.87 9.39 -7.90
CA GLN A 268 -19.47 9.45 -8.26
C GLN A 268 -19.25 10.84 -8.87
N PRO A 269 -18.33 11.66 -8.34
CA PRO A 269 -17.60 12.54 -9.23
C PRO A 269 -17.04 11.60 -10.30
N VAL A 270 -17.28 11.92 -11.57
CA VAL A 270 -16.40 11.44 -12.61
C VAL A 270 -15.01 11.83 -12.12
N GLN A 271 -14.14 10.85 -11.84
CA GLN A 271 -12.72 11.17 -11.89
C GLN A 271 -12.55 11.66 -13.31
N GLU A 272 -12.52 12.98 -13.50
CA GLU A 272 -11.84 13.52 -14.65
C GLU A 272 -10.44 12.92 -14.48
N GLU A 273 -10.15 11.88 -15.28
CA GLU A 273 -8.79 11.59 -15.69
C GLU A 273 -8.32 12.91 -16.29
N GLU A 274 -7.86 13.83 -15.45
CA GLU A 274 -6.85 14.75 -15.90
C GLU A 274 -5.71 13.82 -16.31
N GLU A 275 -5.65 13.53 -17.62
CA GLU A 275 -4.36 13.37 -18.27
C GLU A 275 -3.56 14.59 -17.81
N ASP A 276 -2.82 14.46 -16.71
CA ASP A 276 -1.77 15.37 -16.39
C ASP A 276 -0.79 15.22 -17.55
N GLU A 277 -1.00 16.04 -18.59
CA GLU A 277 -0.20 16.04 -19.81
C GLU A 277 1.30 16.31 -19.49
N ASN A 278 1.65 16.60 -18.23
CA ASN A 278 3.02 16.60 -17.72
C ASN A 278 3.20 15.66 -16.51
N LEU A 279 3.32 14.36 -16.79
CA LEU A 279 3.95 13.40 -15.88
C LEU A 279 5.18 14.02 -15.18
N PRO A 280 5.36 13.80 -13.86
CA PRO A 280 6.44 14.41 -13.11
C PRO A 280 7.78 14.08 -13.76
N GLN A 281 8.62 15.09 -13.98
CA GLN A 281 9.94 14.90 -14.57
C GLN A 281 11.00 14.81 -13.47
N GLN A 282 11.91 13.84 -13.59
CA GLN A 282 13.11 13.81 -12.76
C GLN A 282 14.08 14.92 -13.20
N PRO A 283 14.74 15.61 -12.26
CA PRO A 283 15.78 16.57 -12.59
C PRO A 283 16.98 15.88 -13.26
N GLU A 284 17.60 16.53 -14.25
CA GLU A 284 18.89 16.10 -14.80
C GLU A 284 19.97 16.19 -13.70
N GLU A 285 20.38 15.05 -13.16
CA GLU A 285 21.41 14.97 -12.12
C GLU A 285 22.80 14.70 -12.70
N VAL A 286 23.81 15.37 -12.12
CA VAL A 286 25.22 15.11 -12.44
C VAL A 286 25.59 13.74 -11.85
N ALA A 287 25.79 12.75 -12.72
CA ALA A 287 26.10 11.39 -12.32
C ALA A 287 27.38 11.32 -11.45
N VAL A 288 27.24 10.80 -10.23
CA VAL A 288 28.37 10.50 -9.35
C VAL A 288 29.04 9.21 -9.81
N ASP A 289 30.34 9.27 -10.14
CA ASP A 289 31.10 8.10 -10.53
C ASP A 289 31.57 7.30 -9.30
N CYS A 290 30.77 6.32 -8.90
CA CYS A 290 31.02 5.48 -7.74
C CYS A 290 32.23 4.53 -7.88
N SER A 291 32.88 4.48 -9.06
CA SER A 291 34.19 3.84 -9.20
C SER A 291 35.33 4.69 -8.62
N LYS A 292 35.13 6.01 -8.51
CA LYS A 292 36.15 6.98 -8.09
C LYS A 292 35.93 7.54 -6.70
N VAL A 293 34.69 7.59 -6.23
CA VAL A 293 34.34 8.13 -4.92
C VAL A 293 33.58 7.11 -4.08
N PRO A 294 33.70 7.14 -2.74
CA PRO A 294 32.98 6.21 -1.89
C PRO A 294 31.48 6.55 -1.90
N CYS A 295 30.68 5.69 -2.54
CA CYS A 295 29.23 5.83 -2.60
C CYS A 295 28.52 4.88 -1.63
N VAL A 296 27.30 5.26 -1.24
CA VAL A 296 26.32 4.39 -0.56
C VAL A 296 24.93 4.66 -1.12
N ALA A 297 24.10 3.61 -1.23
CA ALA A 297 22.68 3.75 -1.57
C ALA A 297 21.84 3.56 -0.31
N LEU A 298 21.15 4.63 0.10
CA LEU A 298 20.14 4.57 1.16
C LEU A 298 18.81 4.14 0.54
N THR A 299 18.23 3.05 1.04
CA THR A 299 17.02 2.46 0.47
C THR A 299 15.93 2.28 1.52
N PHE A 300 14.68 2.51 1.14
CA PHE A 300 13.52 2.44 2.03
C PHE A 300 12.46 1.47 1.47
N ASP A 301 12.02 0.53 2.30
CA ASP A 301 11.01 -0.49 1.97
C ASP A 301 9.67 -0.20 2.67
N ASP A 302 8.60 -0.84 2.16
CA ASP A 302 7.23 -0.90 2.69
C ASP A 302 6.37 0.36 2.50
N GLY A 303 6.98 1.50 2.17
CA GLY A 303 6.27 2.74 1.91
C GLY A 303 5.47 2.79 0.60
N PRO A 304 4.83 3.93 0.30
CA PRO A 304 4.76 5.13 1.13
C PRO A 304 3.87 4.95 2.37
N SER A 305 4.11 5.76 3.40
CA SER A 305 3.35 5.85 4.66
C SER A 305 3.19 7.30 5.10
N ASP A 306 2.48 7.50 6.20
CA ASP A 306 2.34 8.79 6.88
C ASP A 306 3.68 9.47 7.24
N TYR A 307 4.76 8.70 7.40
CA TYR A 307 6.09 9.25 7.68
C TYR A 307 6.91 9.59 6.43
N THR A 308 6.53 9.08 5.25
CA THR A 308 7.30 9.29 4.01
C THR A 308 7.42 10.77 3.63
N PRO A 309 6.39 11.64 3.74
CA PRO A 309 6.53 13.07 3.47
C PRO A 309 7.59 13.76 4.36
N GLN A 310 7.63 13.43 5.66
CA GLN A 310 8.64 13.96 6.58
C GLN A 310 10.05 13.48 6.20
N LEU A 311 10.18 12.22 5.76
CA LEU A 311 11.45 11.70 5.28
C LEU A 311 11.93 12.44 4.02
N LEU A 312 11.04 12.73 3.07
CA LEU A 312 11.37 13.53 1.87
C LEU A 312 11.88 14.92 2.24
N ASP A 313 11.25 15.59 3.22
CA ASP A 313 11.73 16.88 3.74
C ASP A 313 13.18 16.77 4.27
N ILE A 314 13.46 15.76 5.10
CA ILE A 314 14.81 15.51 5.64
C ILE A 314 15.84 15.28 4.52
N LEU A 315 15.48 14.46 3.52
CA LEU A 315 16.37 14.14 2.40
C LEU A 315 16.67 15.39 1.55
N LYS A 316 15.65 16.20 1.29
CA LYS A 316 15.75 17.47 0.56
C LYS A 316 16.60 18.50 1.29
N GLU A 317 16.36 18.72 2.59
CA GLU A 317 17.17 19.63 3.43
C GLU A 317 18.65 19.25 3.44
N ASN A 318 18.93 17.96 3.31
CA ASN A 318 20.29 17.44 3.28
C ASN A 318 20.86 17.26 1.87
N ASN A 319 20.12 17.57 0.81
CA ASN A 319 20.52 17.30 -0.57
C ASN A 319 21.01 15.85 -0.78
N VAL A 320 20.19 14.89 -0.35
CA VAL A 320 20.46 13.45 -0.45
C VAL A 320 19.37 12.80 -1.30
N LYS A 321 19.77 11.95 -2.25
CA LYS A 321 18.86 11.05 -2.97
C LYS A 321 18.86 9.66 -2.35
N ALA A 322 17.76 8.94 -2.59
CA ALA A 322 17.49 7.63 -2.02
C ALA A 322 16.67 6.81 -3.03
N THR A 323 16.57 5.51 -2.80
CA THR A 323 15.72 4.60 -3.57
C THR A 323 14.58 4.07 -2.68
N PHE A 324 13.34 4.26 -3.10
CA PHE A 324 12.17 3.75 -2.41
C PHE A 324 11.66 2.49 -3.11
N PHE A 325 11.69 1.35 -2.42
CA PHE A 325 11.03 0.12 -2.85
C PHE A 325 9.61 0.13 -2.26
N VAL A 326 8.65 0.53 -3.09
CA VAL A 326 7.28 0.81 -2.65
C VAL A 326 6.34 -0.38 -2.83
N LEU A 327 5.36 -0.50 -1.95
CA LEU A 327 4.24 -1.40 -2.14
C LEU A 327 3.23 -0.76 -3.11
N GLY A 328 2.87 -1.48 -4.17
CA GLY A 328 1.94 -0.96 -5.18
C GLY A 328 0.60 -0.49 -4.59
N LYS A 329 0.05 -1.24 -3.63
CA LYS A 329 -1.18 -0.86 -2.92
C LYS A 329 -1.04 0.45 -2.14
N SER A 330 0.13 0.71 -1.55
CA SER A 330 0.39 1.93 -0.78
C SER A 330 0.60 3.11 -1.71
N ALA A 331 1.30 2.89 -2.83
CA ALA A 331 1.51 3.88 -3.89
C ALA A 331 0.19 4.33 -4.53
N GLN A 332 -0.75 3.40 -4.74
CA GLN A 332 -2.08 3.69 -5.27
C GLN A 332 -2.88 4.64 -4.36
N VAL A 333 -2.68 4.55 -3.05
CA VAL A 333 -3.36 5.43 -2.07
C VAL A 333 -2.64 6.76 -1.95
N GLN A 334 -1.31 6.77 -1.84
CA GLN A 334 -0.51 7.99 -1.60
C GLN A 334 0.22 8.46 -2.88
N GLN A 335 -0.56 8.71 -3.91
CA GLN A 335 -0.10 9.03 -5.26
C GLN A 335 0.82 10.26 -5.28
N LYS A 336 0.43 11.34 -4.59
CA LYS A 336 1.20 12.58 -4.51
C LYS A 336 2.54 12.40 -3.82
N THR A 337 2.61 11.57 -2.79
CA THR A 337 3.87 11.25 -2.11
C THR A 337 4.85 10.59 -3.07
N ILE A 338 4.36 9.67 -3.92
CA ILE A 338 5.19 9.02 -4.96
C ILE A 338 5.63 10.02 -6.03
N GLN A 339 4.71 10.81 -6.58
CA GLN A 339 5.01 11.83 -7.59
C GLN A 339 6.01 12.86 -7.05
N ARG A 340 5.84 13.30 -5.80
CA ARG A 340 6.78 14.17 -5.11
C ARG A 340 8.15 13.52 -4.99
N ALA A 341 8.24 12.29 -4.47
CA ALA A 341 9.50 11.59 -4.33
C ALA A 341 10.23 11.48 -5.68
N TYR A 342 9.50 11.14 -6.74
CA TYR A 342 10.05 11.06 -8.09
C TYR A 342 10.53 12.42 -8.61
N SER A 343 9.71 13.47 -8.53
CA SER A 343 10.06 14.84 -8.96
C SER A 343 11.22 15.47 -8.15
N GLU A 344 11.39 15.04 -6.89
CA GLU A 344 12.53 15.43 -6.05
C GLU A 344 13.80 14.63 -6.39
N GLY A 345 13.79 13.76 -7.41
CA GLY A 345 14.96 13.04 -7.92
C GLY A 345 15.27 11.74 -7.19
N HIS A 346 14.34 11.22 -6.38
CA HIS A 346 14.46 9.89 -5.79
C HIS A 346 14.11 8.81 -6.81
N GLU A 347 14.71 7.64 -6.65
CA GLU A 347 14.41 6.46 -7.46
C GLU A 347 13.24 5.69 -6.83
N ILE A 348 12.23 5.31 -7.62
CA ILE A 348 11.04 4.58 -7.15
C ILE A 348 11.02 3.21 -7.82
N GLU A 349 11.00 2.16 -7.01
CA GLU A 349 11.13 0.77 -7.43
C GLU A 349 10.08 -0.13 -6.76
N SER A 350 9.90 -1.34 -7.28
CA SER A 350 8.85 -2.25 -6.78
C SER A 350 9.30 -3.04 -5.54
N HIS A 351 8.41 -3.10 -4.54
CA HIS A 351 8.45 -4.05 -3.43
C HIS A 351 7.27 -5.04 -3.44
N THR A 352 6.73 -5.32 -4.64
CA THR A 352 5.48 -6.05 -4.89
C THR A 352 4.21 -5.29 -4.52
N TRP A 353 3.05 -5.91 -4.75
CA TRP A 353 1.77 -5.27 -4.54
C TRP A 353 1.46 -5.13 -3.05
N ASP A 354 1.55 -6.23 -2.30
CA ASP A 354 1.08 -6.30 -0.92
C ASP A 354 2.03 -6.96 0.09
N HIS A 355 3.32 -7.11 -0.28
CA HIS A 355 4.39 -7.69 0.54
C HIS A 355 4.29 -9.23 0.75
N LYS A 356 3.57 -9.96 -0.11
CA LYS A 356 3.54 -11.44 -0.04
C LYS A 356 4.92 -12.07 -0.26
N ASP A 357 5.17 -13.18 0.45
CA ASP A 357 6.37 -14.01 0.22
C ASP A 357 6.25 -14.73 -1.13
N LEU A 358 6.91 -14.19 -2.15
CA LEU A 358 6.84 -14.68 -3.52
C LEU A 358 7.22 -16.16 -3.67
N LYS A 359 7.99 -16.74 -2.75
CA LYS A 359 8.31 -18.19 -2.79
C LYS A 359 7.09 -19.07 -2.52
N LYS A 360 6.09 -18.57 -1.79
CA LYS A 360 4.87 -19.31 -1.43
C LYS A 360 3.78 -19.21 -2.49
N LEU A 361 3.99 -18.35 -3.50
CA LEU A 361 3.01 -18.08 -4.54
C LEU A 361 3.21 -18.96 -5.77
N SER A 362 2.13 -19.18 -6.52
CA SER A 362 2.20 -19.75 -7.87
C SER A 362 2.85 -18.77 -8.83
N ALA A 363 3.35 -19.25 -9.98
CA ALA A 363 3.98 -18.38 -10.98
C ALA A 363 3.06 -17.24 -11.45
N ALA A 364 1.77 -17.52 -11.65
CA ALA A 364 0.79 -16.52 -12.03
C ALA A 364 0.59 -15.46 -10.93
N LYS A 365 0.57 -15.87 -9.66
CA LYS A 365 0.44 -14.94 -8.53
C LYS A 365 1.71 -14.11 -8.31
N VAL A 366 2.89 -14.67 -8.55
CA VAL A 366 4.14 -13.89 -8.57
C VAL A 366 4.10 -12.82 -9.66
N GLN A 367 3.60 -13.16 -10.85
CA GLN A 367 3.51 -12.20 -11.94
C GLN A 367 2.51 -11.08 -11.61
N GLU A 368 1.34 -11.42 -11.07
CA GLU A 368 0.31 -10.46 -10.65
C GLU A 368 0.84 -9.45 -9.62
N GLU A 369 1.61 -9.89 -8.63
CA GLU A 369 2.25 -9.02 -7.63
C GLU A 369 3.16 -7.95 -8.26
N VAL A 370 3.87 -8.30 -9.34
CA VAL A 370 4.78 -7.39 -10.04
C VAL A 370 4.02 -6.49 -11.00
N ASP A 371 3.13 -7.06 -11.81
CA ASP A 371 2.42 -6.32 -12.86
C ASP A 371 1.51 -5.23 -12.27
N LYS A 372 0.76 -5.52 -11.21
CA LYS A 372 -0.09 -4.51 -10.55
C LYS A 372 0.71 -3.33 -10.00
N THR A 373 1.90 -3.61 -9.46
CA THR A 373 2.78 -2.55 -8.95
C THR A 373 3.34 -1.72 -10.09
N ASP A 374 3.73 -2.37 -11.19
CA ASP A 374 4.22 -1.69 -12.38
C ASP A 374 3.17 -0.83 -13.06
N GLU A 375 1.91 -1.29 -13.13
CA GLU A 375 0.79 -0.53 -13.67
C GLU A 375 0.59 0.77 -12.89
N VAL A 376 0.57 0.71 -11.55
CA VAL A 376 0.45 1.90 -10.71
C VAL A 376 1.65 2.84 -10.86
N LEU A 377 2.88 2.32 -10.96
CA LEU A 377 4.05 3.19 -11.16
C LEU A 377 4.05 3.81 -12.57
N GLU A 378 3.64 3.08 -13.59
CA GLU A 378 3.52 3.61 -14.96
C GLU A 378 2.50 4.75 -15.03
N GLU A 379 1.36 4.59 -14.36
CA GLU A 379 0.33 5.64 -14.23
C GLU A 379 0.86 6.88 -13.49
N LEU A 380 1.54 6.69 -12.35
CA LEU A 380 1.93 7.80 -11.48
C LEU A 380 3.16 8.59 -11.95
N ILE A 381 4.14 7.90 -12.53
CA ILE A 381 5.46 8.47 -12.84
C ILE A 381 5.95 8.17 -14.26
N GLY A 382 5.09 7.59 -15.11
CA GLY A 382 5.38 7.38 -16.52
C GLY A 382 6.32 6.23 -16.83
N LYS A 383 6.69 5.42 -15.83
CA LYS A 383 7.57 4.27 -16.03
C LYS A 383 7.29 3.14 -15.05
N LYS A 384 7.55 1.92 -15.50
CA LYS A 384 7.57 0.71 -14.67
C LYS A 384 8.84 0.68 -13.82
N SER A 385 8.85 -0.15 -12.78
CA SER A 385 10.07 -0.33 -11.99
C SER A 385 11.17 -0.96 -12.85
N ASP A 386 12.42 -0.56 -12.67
CA ASP A 386 13.56 -1.19 -13.32
C ASP A 386 14.04 -2.40 -12.50
N TYR A 387 13.80 -2.35 -11.19
CA TYR A 387 14.24 -3.27 -10.17
C TYR A 387 13.06 -3.82 -9.35
N LEU A 388 13.27 -4.98 -8.75
CA LEU A 388 12.39 -5.52 -7.71
C LEU A 388 13.23 -5.79 -6.46
N ARG A 389 12.77 -5.36 -5.29
CA ARG A 389 13.22 -5.95 -4.03
C ARG A 389 12.18 -6.99 -3.60
N PRO A 390 12.48 -8.29 -3.60
CA PRO A 390 11.53 -9.29 -3.13
C PRO A 390 11.33 -9.15 -1.61
N PRO A 391 10.09 -9.13 -1.11
CA PRO A 391 9.78 -9.20 0.30
C PRO A 391 10.59 -10.30 0.99
N TYR A 392 11.07 -10.01 2.20
CA TYR A 392 11.89 -10.93 2.99
C TYR A 392 13.23 -11.34 2.35
N GLY A 393 13.65 -10.67 1.26
CA GLY A 393 14.76 -11.13 0.41
C GLY A 393 14.53 -12.51 -0.21
N SER A 394 13.26 -12.92 -0.32
CA SER A 394 12.86 -14.30 -0.57
C SER A 394 12.78 -14.63 -2.07
N ILE A 395 13.79 -15.32 -2.60
CA ILE A 395 13.88 -15.71 -4.01
C ILE A 395 13.86 -17.25 -4.21
N SER A 396 13.00 -17.76 -5.10
CA SER A 396 13.00 -19.16 -5.56
C SER A 396 13.33 -19.28 -7.06
N PRO A 397 13.62 -20.49 -7.60
CA PRO A 397 13.75 -20.69 -9.04
C PRO A 397 12.51 -20.22 -9.84
N THR A 398 11.30 -20.42 -9.29
CA THR A 398 10.06 -19.91 -9.88
C THR A 398 10.08 -18.39 -9.97
N VAL A 399 10.41 -17.70 -8.87
CA VAL A 399 10.50 -16.23 -8.83
C VAL A 399 11.53 -15.71 -9.83
N LYS A 400 12.73 -16.31 -9.88
CA LYS A 400 13.79 -15.96 -10.86
C LYS A 400 13.34 -16.12 -12.32
N LYS A 401 12.50 -17.12 -12.59
CA LYS A 401 12.02 -17.42 -13.94
C LYS A 401 10.92 -16.45 -14.36
N VAL A 402 10.01 -16.13 -13.45
CA VAL A 402 8.83 -15.30 -13.69
C VAL A 402 9.24 -13.83 -13.76
N VAL A 403 9.90 -13.31 -12.73
CA VAL A 403 10.24 -11.89 -12.64
C VAL A 403 11.35 -11.53 -13.61
N LYS A 404 11.07 -10.61 -14.53
CA LYS A 404 12.00 -10.12 -15.56
C LYS A 404 12.73 -8.86 -15.15
N LYS A 405 13.22 -8.82 -13.90
CA LYS A 405 13.94 -7.68 -13.31
C LYS A 405 15.15 -8.16 -12.50
N PRO A 406 16.20 -7.33 -12.34
CA PRO A 406 17.22 -7.54 -11.31
C PRO A 406 16.61 -7.48 -9.91
N PHE A 407 17.11 -8.32 -9.00
CA PHE A 407 16.73 -8.27 -7.59
C PHE A 407 17.72 -7.44 -6.79
N ILE A 408 17.24 -6.38 -6.16
CA ILE A 408 18.06 -5.52 -5.32
C ILE A 408 17.81 -5.88 -3.86
N LEU A 409 18.86 -6.34 -3.19
CA LEU A 409 18.87 -6.66 -1.78
C LEU A 409 19.83 -5.69 -1.08
N TRP A 410 20.27 -6.03 0.13
CA TRP A 410 21.12 -5.18 0.96
C TRP A 410 22.30 -5.96 1.54
N ASN A 411 23.30 -5.23 2.03
CA ASN A 411 24.41 -5.74 2.83
C ASN A 411 24.52 -5.06 4.21
N ILE A 412 23.77 -3.99 4.46
CA ILE A 412 23.62 -3.37 5.78
C ILE A 412 22.15 -3.42 6.18
N ASP A 413 21.87 -4.05 7.31
CA ASP A 413 20.53 -4.16 7.92
C ASP A 413 20.59 -3.57 9.33
N PRO A 414 19.91 -2.45 9.62
CA PRO A 414 19.86 -1.88 10.96
C PRO A 414 18.92 -2.65 11.89
N GLU A 415 18.09 -3.55 11.37
CA GLU A 415 16.96 -4.17 12.04
C GLU A 415 15.99 -3.12 12.61
N ASP A 416 15.78 -2.01 11.90
CA ASP A 416 14.85 -0.94 12.28
C ASP A 416 13.39 -1.41 12.34
N TRP A 417 13.06 -2.42 11.53
CA TRP A 417 11.82 -3.19 11.63
C TRP A 417 11.64 -3.84 13.01
N ARG A 418 12.73 -4.21 13.71
CA ARG A 418 12.74 -4.81 15.05
C ARG A 418 12.95 -3.81 16.17
N ILE A 419 13.88 -2.89 15.95
CA ILE A 419 14.44 -2.02 16.98
C ILE A 419 13.72 -0.68 16.90
N LYS A 420 12.86 -0.41 17.89
CA LYS A 420 12.17 0.87 18.03
C LYS A 420 13.03 1.89 18.78
N ASN A 421 14.26 2.11 18.30
CA ASN A 421 15.21 3.07 18.86
C ASN A 421 16.05 3.72 17.74
N SER A 422 15.78 5.00 17.48
CA SER A 422 16.41 5.76 16.40
C SER A 422 17.94 5.86 16.50
N LYS A 423 18.50 5.95 17.71
CA LYS A 423 19.96 6.03 17.91
C LYS A 423 20.66 4.74 17.49
N ILE A 424 20.11 3.58 17.86
CA ILE A 424 20.68 2.28 17.49
C ILE A 424 20.57 2.06 15.97
N VAL A 425 19.45 2.44 15.38
CA VAL A 425 19.26 2.41 13.91
C VAL A 425 20.30 3.29 13.23
N ALA A 426 20.50 4.52 13.70
CA ALA A 426 21.49 5.43 13.17
C ALA A 426 22.92 4.87 13.28
N GLU A 427 23.28 4.32 14.44
CA GLU A 427 24.59 3.70 14.67
C GLU A 427 24.86 2.56 13.69
N ARG A 428 23.86 1.68 13.47
CA ARG A 428 24.01 0.50 12.60
C ARG A 428 24.11 0.87 11.13
N LEU A 429 23.25 1.78 10.65
CA LEU A 429 23.35 2.30 9.28
C LEU A 429 24.69 3.00 9.04
N SER A 430 25.20 3.72 10.06
CA SER A 430 26.48 4.42 9.99
C SER A 430 27.70 3.50 9.92
N LYS A 431 27.55 2.17 10.10
CA LYS A 431 28.63 1.17 9.93
C LYS A 431 28.87 0.80 8.46
N ALA A 432 28.13 1.39 7.52
CA ALA A 432 28.32 1.16 6.09
C ALA A 432 29.77 1.39 5.63
N GLU A 433 30.21 0.49 4.75
CA GLU A 433 31.44 0.61 3.95
C GLU A 433 31.11 1.14 2.55
N PRO A 434 32.11 1.58 1.75
CA PRO A 434 31.85 2.00 0.37
C PRO A 434 31.16 0.90 -0.42
N ASN A 435 30.31 1.32 -1.36
CA ASN A 435 29.50 0.47 -2.24
C ASN A 435 28.32 -0.24 -1.57
N ALA A 436 27.99 0.10 -0.32
CA ALA A 436 26.90 -0.53 0.40
C ALA A 436 25.51 -0.10 -0.09
N ILE A 437 24.57 -1.04 -0.01
CA ILE A 437 23.12 -0.81 -0.11
C ILE A 437 22.55 -1.01 1.30
N LEU A 438 22.00 0.07 1.84
CA LEU A 438 21.49 0.15 3.21
C LEU A 438 19.98 -0.09 3.20
N LEU A 439 19.50 -1.11 3.90
CA LEU A 439 18.08 -1.33 4.14
C LEU A 439 17.58 -0.41 5.25
N ALA A 440 16.41 0.18 5.06
CA ALA A 440 15.61 0.87 6.06
C ALA A 440 14.13 0.77 5.69
N HIS A 441 13.24 1.16 6.60
CA HIS A 441 11.79 1.15 6.38
C HIS A 441 11.21 2.53 6.73
N ASP A 442 10.62 3.21 5.75
CA ASP A 442 10.03 4.53 5.95
C ASP A 442 8.64 4.48 6.60
N ILE A 443 8.16 3.29 6.98
CA ILE A 443 6.94 3.06 7.76
C ILE A 443 7.13 3.18 9.28
N HIS A 444 8.31 3.62 9.73
CA HIS A 444 8.67 3.69 11.14
C HIS A 444 9.19 5.08 11.52
N LYS A 445 8.50 5.75 12.44
CA LYS A 445 8.95 7.01 13.05
C LYS A 445 10.41 6.97 13.51
N THR A 446 10.82 5.87 14.18
CA THR A 446 12.20 5.73 14.68
C THR A 446 13.23 5.66 13.56
N THR A 447 12.86 5.15 12.38
CA THR A 447 13.74 5.17 11.21
C THR A 447 13.87 6.57 10.66
N VAL A 448 12.75 7.28 10.46
CA VAL A 448 12.76 8.67 9.97
C VAL A 448 13.55 9.59 10.91
N GLU A 449 13.41 9.43 12.22
CA GLU A 449 14.20 10.16 13.23
C GLU A 449 15.71 9.83 13.20
N ALA A 450 16.11 8.65 12.72
CA ALA A 450 17.50 8.22 12.64
C ALA A 450 18.26 8.82 11.44
N ILE A 451 17.55 9.08 10.34
CA ILE A 451 18.16 9.46 9.05
C ILE A 451 19.04 10.72 9.12
N PRO A 452 18.67 11.81 9.82
CA PRO A 452 19.54 12.98 9.94
C PRO A 452 20.93 12.65 10.50
N GLU A 453 21.00 11.78 11.51
CA GLU A 453 22.27 11.35 12.11
C GLU A 453 23.07 10.43 11.16
N VAL A 454 22.40 9.53 10.44
CA VAL A 454 23.03 8.67 9.42
C VAL A 454 23.68 9.51 8.33
N ILE A 455 22.94 10.49 7.78
CA ILE A 455 23.44 11.38 6.74
C ILE A 455 24.66 12.13 7.24
N LYS A 456 24.59 12.73 8.43
CA LYS A 456 25.70 13.45 9.05
C LYS A 456 26.94 12.55 9.19
N ASN A 457 26.77 11.34 9.73
CA ASN A 457 27.87 10.42 10.02
C ASN A 457 28.55 9.91 8.74
N LEU A 458 27.77 9.57 7.70
CA LEU A 458 28.33 9.07 6.45
C LEU A 458 28.95 10.19 5.61
N LYS A 459 28.35 11.39 5.57
CA LYS A 459 29.00 12.56 4.95
C LYS A 459 30.32 12.92 5.63
N ALA A 460 30.39 12.82 6.96
CA ALA A 460 31.65 13.05 7.70
C ALA A 460 32.76 12.04 7.34
N LYS A 461 32.40 10.85 6.84
CA LYS A 461 33.32 9.84 6.30
C LYS A 461 33.63 10.05 4.80
N GLY A 462 33.08 11.09 4.18
CA GLY A 462 33.27 11.40 2.76
C GLY A 462 32.35 10.64 1.80
N TYR A 463 31.30 9.97 2.30
CA TYR A 463 30.39 9.23 1.43
C TYR A 463 29.48 10.14 0.60
N HIS A 464 29.27 9.72 -0.64
CA HIS A 464 28.24 10.25 -1.53
C HIS A 464 27.00 9.36 -1.46
N PHE A 465 25.85 9.96 -1.18
CA PHE A 465 24.58 9.27 -1.26
C PHE A 465 24.08 9.29 -2.70
N VAL A 466 23.71 8.11 -3.20
CA VAL A 466 23.29 7.90 -4.59
C VAL A 466 22.07 6.97 -4.62
N THR A 467 21.34 6.95 -5.73
CA THR A 467 20.32 5.94 -5.99
C THR A 467 20.94 4.57 -6.27
N VAL A 468 20.14 3.51 -6.29
CA VAL A 468 20.60 2.16 -6.65
C VAL A 468 21.02 2.12 -8.12
N ALA A 469 20.28 2.73 -9.04
CA ALA A 469 20.71 2.84 -10.44
C ALA A 469 22.08 3.51 -10.57
N GLN A 470 22.31 4.63 -9.86
CA GLN A 470 23.60 5.32 -9.87
C GLN A 470 24.72 4.45 -9.27
N LEU A 471 24.45 3.79 -8.12
CA LEU A 471 25.42 2.92 -7.47
C LEU A 471 25.79 1.70 -8.35
N LEU A 472 24.88 1.21 -9.18
CA LEU A 472 25.08 0.00 -9.99
C LEU A 472 25.27 0.29 -11.48
N ALA A 473 25.40 1.56 -11.88
CA ALA A 473 25.43 2.00 -13.28
C ALA A 473 26.54 1.36 -14.12
N ASP A 474 27.65 0.99 -13.49
CA ASP A 474 28.81 0.35 -14.12
C ASP A 474 28.72 -1.19 -14.18
N GLN A 475 27.64 -1.76 -13.65
CA GLN A 475 27.41 -3.20 -13.64
C GLN A 475 26.38 -3.62 -14.68
N ASN A 476 26.66 -4.74 -15.34
CA ASN A 476 25.71 -5.39 -16.23
C ASN A 476 24.69 -6.19 -15.42
N LEU A 477 23.62 -5.51 -14.97
CA LEU A 477 22.55 -6.13 -14.20
C LEU A 477 21.75 -7.13 -15.05
N LYS A 478 21.42 -8.28 -14.47
CA LYS A 478 20.71 -9.38 -15.14
C LYS A 478 19.41 -9.70 -14.44
N ASN A 479 18.36 -9.92 -15.23
CA ASN A 479 17.07 -10.39 -14.73
C ASN A 479 17.24 -11.70 -13.96
N GLY A 480 16.50 -11.84 -12.86
CA GLY A 480 16.55 -13.03 -12.01
C GLY A 480 17.82 -13.17 -11.16
N HIS A 481 18.72 -12.19 -11.16
CA HIS A 481 19.94 -12.18 -10.35
C HIS A 481 19.82 -11.21 -9.18
N ALA A 482 20.46 -11.56 -8.06
CA ALA A 482 20.42 -10.76 -6.84
C ALA A 482 21.72 -9.97 -6.61
N TYR A 483 21.57 -8.70 -6.22
CA TYR A 483 22.65 -7.75 -5.97
C TYR A 483 22.51 -7.21 -4.55
N ARG A 484 23.61 -7.21 -3.78
CA ARG A 484 23.61 -6.80 -2.36
C ARG A 484 24.40 -5.54 -2.06
N PHE A 485 25.33 -5.21 -2.94
CA PHE A 485 26.27 -4.09 -2.87
C PHE A 485 26.91 -3.92 -4.25
N ARG A 486 27.53 -2.78 -4.52
CA ARG A 486 28.31 -2.58 -5.75
C ARG A 486 29.64 -3.36 -5.68
N LYS A 487 29.91 -4.20 -6.66
CA LYS A 487 31.18 -4.93 -6.74
C LYS A 487 32.25 -4.04 -7.38
N PRO A 488 33.45 -3.93 -6.78
CA PRO A 488 34.57 -3.23 -7.44
C PRO A 488 34.91 -3.89 -8.79
N ILE A 489 35.25 -3.10 -9.80
CA ILE A 489 35.70 -3.61 -11.10
C ILE A 489 37.12 -4.17 -10.92
N LYS A 490 37.38 -5.38 -11.43
CA LYS A 490 38.72 -5.99 -11.40
C LYS A 490 39.72 -5.10 -12.14
N GLY A 491 40.70 -4.56 -11.42
CA GLY A 491 41.77 -3.71 -11.96
C GLY A 491 41.76 -2.27 -11.45
N GLU A 492 40.73 -1.86 -10.72
CA GLU A 492 40.72 -0.57 -10.00
C GLU A 492 41.38 -0.75 -8.62
N ASN A 493 42.43 0.04 -8.33
CA ASN A 493 43.09 0.04 -7.04
C ASN A 493 42.10 0.46 -5.95
N ASN A 494 41.94 -0.37 -4.92
CA ASN A 494 41.13 -0.09 -3.73
C ASN A 494 41.50 1.28 -3.12
N ILE A 495 40.60 2.25 -3.19
CA ILE A 495 40.66 3.43 -2.33
C ILE A 495 40.09 3.02 -0.96
N SER A 496 41.01 2.72 -0.04
CA SER A 496 40.93 2.88 1.43
C SER A 496 41.40 1.68 2.27
N THR A 497 42.72 1.49 2.31
CA THR A 497 43.45 1.12 3.54
C THR A 497 44.68 2.02 3.69
N GLN A 498 44.48 3.34 3.68
CA GLN A 498 45.49 4.30 4.13
C GLN A 498 44.80 5.40 4.92
N ASN A 499 44.55 5.13 6.20
CA ASN A 499 44.54 6.11 7.30
C ASN A 499 44.55 5.37 8.65
N GLN A 500 45.50 4.43 8.79
CA GLN A 500 45.99 3.95 10.09
C GLN A 500 47.51 4.08 10.10
N SER A 501 47.97 5.32 10.14
CA SER A 501 49.24 5.69 10.74
C SER A 501 49.35 7.20 10.72
N LEU A 502 49.25 7.82 11.89
CA LEU A 502 50.09 8.92 12.38
C LEU A 502 49.54 9.39 13.73
N ASN A 503 50.24 8.93 14.78
CA ASN A 503 50.35 9.38 16.17
C ASN A 503 49.10 9.52 17.04
#